data_AF-A0A815WHZ7-F1
#
_entry.id   AF-A0A815WHZ7-F1
#
_cell.length_a   1.000
_cell.length_b   1.000
_cell.length_c   1.000
_cell.angle_alpha   90.00
_cell.angle_beta   90.00
_cell.angle_gamma   90.00
#
_symmetry.space_group_name_H-M   'P 1'
#
loop_
_entity.id
_entity.type
_entity.pdbx_description
1 polymer ?
#
loop_
_entity_poly.entity_id
_entity_poly.type
_entity_poly.pdbx_seq_one_letter_code
_entity_poly.pdbx_strand_id
1 'polypeptide(L)'
;MFTIVFMSFLCLFYLLFISKLSECSGLLGTAQMLFEMMLMKFDAHQLSDAAAFLGPFSFSLFIIFVVFICMSMFFSIIGDNFRLARENIKDTNRHLYSYALQTFIQWTGLKKTNDEDVYVQKDERMRSEYRNPIEQFPEKVDQLLNALNSIYVNQSKDKLKLKTL
;
A
#
# COMPACT_ATOMS: atom_id res chain seq x y z
N MET A 1 -12.54 -6.25 -13.51
CA MET A 1 -13.82 -6.05 -12.78
C MET A 1 -14.77 -5.16 -13.56
N PHE A 2 -14.40 -3.91 -13.86
CA PHE A 2 -15.21 -3.00 -14.67
C PHE A 2 -15.74 -3.61 -15.97
N THR A 3 -14.88 -4.21 -16.81
CA THR A 3 -15.28 -4.78 -18.10
C THR A 3 -16.34 -5.89 -17.98
N ILE A 4 -16.28 -6.70 -16.91
CA ILE A 4 -17.25 -7.77 -16.68
C ILE A 4 -18.62 -7.17 -16.33
N VAL A 5 -18.65 -6.24 -15.37
CA VAL A 5 -19.88 -5.54 -14.97
C VAL A 5 -20.47 -4.77 -16.15
N PHE A 6 -19.63 -4.05 -16.89
CA PHE A 6 -20.03 -3.32 -18.09
C PHE A 6 -20.62 -4.24 -19.15
N MET A 7 -19.98 -5.38 -19.43
CA MET A 7 -20.53 -6.37 -20.38
C MET A 7 -21.84 -7.00 -19.89
N SER A 8 -22.02 -7.24 -18.59
CA SER A 8 -23.29 -7.74 -18.04
C SER A 8 -24.43 -6.74 -18.28
N PHE A 9 -24.20 -5.45 -17.99
CA PHE A 9 -25.19 -4.41 -18.28
C PHE A 9 -25.39 -4.21 -19.78
N LEU A 10 -24.34 -4.37 -20.58
CA LEU A 10 -24.43 -4.29 -22.04
C LEU A 10 -25.34 -5.36 -22.62
N CYS A 11 -25.16 -6.62 -22.21
CA CYS A 11 -26.05 -7.71 -22.61
C CYS A 11 -27.48 -7.52 -22.11
N LEU A 12 -27.65 -7.02 -20.87
CA LEU A 12 -28.97 -6.76 -20.29
C LEU A 12 -29.72 -5.67 -21.06
N PHE A 13 -29.09 -4.52 -21.32
CA PHE A 13 -29.69 -3.43 -22.08
C PHE A 13 -29.95 -3.83 -23.53
N TYR A 14 -29.03 -4.59 -24.14
CA TYR A 14 -29.24 -5.12 -25.48
C TYR A 14 -30.52 -5.96 -25.54
N LEU A 15 -30.69 -6.94 -24.64
CA LEU A 15 -31.88 -7.79 -24.60
C LEU A 15 -33.17 -7.03 -24.29
N LEU A 16 -33.11 -6.01 -23.43
CA LEU A 16 -34.28 -5.27 -22.97
C LEU A 16 -34.79 -4.29 -24.04
N PHE A 17 -33.89 -3.67 -24.81
CA PHE A 17 -34.20 -2.57 -25.72
C PHE A 17 -33.99 -2.85 -27.21
N ILE A 18 -33.52 -4.05 -27.60
CA ILE A 18 -33.32 -4.43 -29.00
C ILE A 18 -34.55 -4.23 -29.89
N SER A 19 -35.75 -4.44 -29.37
CA SER A 19 -37.00 -4.30 -30.15
C SER A 19 -37.61 -2.89 -30.07
N LYS A 20 -37.06 -1.98 -29.27
CA LYS A 20 -37.67 -0.69 -28.96
C LYS A 20 -36.83 0.51 -29.40
N LEU A 21 -35.51 0.40 -29.39
CA LEU A 21 -34.61 1.48 -29.79
C LEU A 21 -33.78 1.09 -31.01
N SER A 22 -33.74 1.97 -32.01
CA SER A 22 -32.87 1.80 -33.18
C SER A 22 -31.39 1.80 -32.80
N GLU A 23 -31.01 2.58 -31.78
CA GLU A 23 -29.68 2.61 -31.15
C GLU A 23 -29.24 1.21 -30.65
N CYS A 24 -30.19 0.34 -30.28
CA CYS A 24 -29.93 -1.01 -29.79
C CYS A 24 -29.91 -2.09 -30.87
N SER A 25 -29.94 -1.73 -32.17
CA SER A 25 -29.95 -2.70 -33.28
C SER A 25 -28.70 -3.58 -33.34
N GLY A 26 -27.61 -3.16 -32.68
CA GLY A 26 -26.39 -3.96 -32.55
C GLY A 26 -25.72 -3.78 -31.20
N LEU A 27 -24.80 -4.69 -30.88
CA LEU A 27 -23.98 -4.62 -29.67
C LEU A 27 -23.17 -3.32 -29.60
N LEU A 28 -22.65 -2.85 -30.73
CA LEU A 28 -21.86 -1.61 -30.80
C LEU A 28 -22.72 -0.36 -30.54
N GLY A 29 -23.93 -0.31 -31.09
CA GLY A 29 -24.87 0.80 -30.83
C GLY A 29 -25.32 0.82 -29.37
N THR A 30 -25.59 -0.35 -28.80
CA THR A 30 -25.91 -0.46 -27.36
C THR A 30 -24.74 -0.03 -26.48
N ALA A 31 -23.50 -0.37 -26.86
CA ALA A 31 -22.31 0.09 -26.17
C ALA A 31 -22.19 1.62 -26.21
N GLN A 32 -22.44 2.24 -27.36
CA GLN A 32 -22.44 3.70 -27.52
C GLN A 32 -23.50 4.35 -26.63
N MET A 33 -24.72 3.83 -26.64
CA MET A 33 -25.81 4.28 -25.78
C MET A 33 -25.42 4.20 -24.29
N LEU A 34 -24.78 3.10 -23.85
CA LEU A 34 -24.30 2.95 -22.47
C LEU A 34 -23.19 3.94 -22.10
N PHE A 35 -22.31 4.30 -23.04
CA PHE A 35 -21.33 5.36 -22.84
C PHE A 35 -21.99 6.74 -22.74
N GLU A 36 -23.01 7.03 -23.54
CA GLU A 36 -23.78 8.26 -23.41
C GLU A 36 -24.52 8.35 -22.08
N MET A 37 -25.05 7.23 -21.58
CA MET A 37 -25.62 7.15 -20.24
C MET A 37 -24.56 7.37 -19.15
N MET A 38 -23.37 6.80 -19.32
CA MET A 38 -22.27 6.96 -18.38
C MET A 38 -21.78 8.41 -18.30
N LEU A 39 -21.76 9.12 -19.44
CA LEU A 39 -21.45 10.54 -19.54
C LEU A 39 -22.62 11.45 -19.13
N MET A 40 -23.77 10.86 -18.73
CA MET A 40 -25.00 11.59 -18.39
C MET A 40 -25.55 12.46 -19.52
N LYS A 41 -25.16 12.20 -20.76
CA LYS A 41 -25.60 12.94 -21.97
C LYS A 41 -26.83 12.30 -22.62
N PHE A 42 -27.18 11.08 -22.19
CA PHE A 42 -28.30 10.33 -22.73
C PHE A 42 -29.67 10.90 -22.31
N ASP A 43 -30.62 10.91 -23.23
CA ASP A 43 -31.99 11.37 -22.97
C ASP A 43 -32.85 10.25 -22.36
N ALA A 44 -33.15 10.38 -21.08
CA ALA A 44 -33.96 9.41 -20.34
C ALA A 44 -35.41 9.28 -20.86
N HIS A 45 -35.94 10.27 -21.59
CA HIS A 45 -37.28 10.17 -22.17
C HIS A 45 -37.38 9.05 -23.21
N GLN A 46 -36.34 8.83 -24.01
CA GLN A 46 -36.31 7.77 -25.02
C GLN A 46 -36.43 6.38 -24.39
N LEU A 47 -35.89 6.22 -23.18
CA LEU A 47 -35.96 4.96 -22.44
C LEU A 47 -37.31 4.77 -21.75
N SER A 48 -37.91 5.85 -21.26
CA SER A 48 -39.25 5.83 -20.65
C SER A 48 -40.33 5.54 -21.70
N ASP A 49 -40.20 6.07 -22.91
CA ASP A 49 -41.12 5.79 -24.03
C ASP A 49 -41.03 4.33 -24.49
N ALA A 50 -39.84 3.73 -24.42
CA ALA A 50 -39.63 2.32 -24.76
C ALA A 50 -40.25 1.37 -23.73
N ALA A 51 -40.08 1.68 -22.44
CA ALA A 51 -40.63 0.90 -21.34
C ALA A 51 -40.88 1.79 -20.10
N ALA A 52 -42.16 2.09 -19.84
CA ALA A 52 -42.57 3.05 -18.80
C ALA A 52 -42.09 2.71 -17.37
N PHE A 53 -41.92 1.42 -17.05
CA PHE A 53 -41.46 0.99 -15.72
C PHE A 53 -40.02 0.47 -15.74
N LEU A 54 -39.72 -0.44 -16.68
CA LEU A 54 -38.44 -1.14 -16.70
C LEU A 54 -37.29 -0.24 -17.17
N GLY A 55 -37.57 0.77 -18.01
CA GLY A 55 -36.59 1.74 -18.50
C GLY A 55 -35.97 2.59 -17.40
N PRO A 56 -36.76 3.40 -16.68
CA PRO A 56 -36.25 4.22 -15.58
C PRO A 56 -35.57 3.38 -14.48
N PHE A 57 -36.08 2.18 -14.20
CA PHE A 57 -35.50 1.28 -13.21
C PHE A 57 -34.11 0.78 -13.62
N SER A 58 -33.97 0.25 -14.85
CA SER A 58 -32.67 -0.25 -15.34
C SER A 58 -31.65 0.88 -15.50
N PHE A 59 -32.09 2.07 -15.90
CA PHE A 59 -31.26 3.27 -16.01
C PHE A 59 -30.74 3.74 -14.64
N SER A 60 -31.62 3.84 -13.65
CA SER A 60 -31.23 4.24 -12.30
C SER A 60 -30.21 3.26 -11.71
N LEU A 61 -30.45 1.96 -11.89
CA LEU A 61 -29.54 0.92 -11.42
C LEU A 61 -28.18 0.99 -12.14
N PHE A 62 -28.18 1.23 -13.46
CA PHE A 62 -26.96 1.45 -14.22
C PHE A 62 -26.16 2.66 -13.72
N ILE A 63 -26.80 3.79 -13.45
CA ILE A 63 -26.13 4.98 -12.91
C ILE A 63 -25.50 4.68 -11.55
N ILE A 64 -26.24 4.05 -10.64
CA ILE A 64 -25.73 3.74 -9.29
C ILE A 64 -24.53 2.77 -9.37
N PHE A 65 -24.65 1.68 -10.12
CA PHE A 65 -23.59 0.67 -10.15
C PHE A 65 -22.41 1.04 -11.05
N VAL A 66 -22.66 1.56 -12.25
CA VAL A 66 -21.60 1.79 -13.23
C VAL A 66 -21.04 3.20 -13.10
N VAL A 67 -21.87 4.23 -12.97
CA VAL A 67 -21.35 5.59 -12.83
C VAL A 67 -20.78 5.78 -11.44
N PHE A 68 -21.54 5.57 -10.37
CA PHE A 68 -21.04 5.85 -9.02
C PHE A 68 -19.97 4.85 -8.55
N ILE A 69 -20.26 3.55 -8.53
CA ILE A 69 -19.31 2.58 -7.94
C ILE A 69 -18.05 2.44 -8.81
N CYS A 70 -18.20 2.28 -10.13
CA CYS A 70 -17.02 2.09 -10.98
C CYS A 70 -16.20 3.38 -11.14
N MET A 71 -16.82 4.56 -11.33
CA MET A 71 -16.02 5.80 -11.37
C MET A 71 -15.35 6.10 -10.04
N SER A 72 -16.01 5.85 -8.91
CA SER A 72 -15.39 6.07 -7.59
C SER A 72 -14.17 5.17 -7.39
N MET A 73 -14.22 3.92 -7.86
CA MET A 73 -13.07 3.02 -7.81
C MET A 73 -11.93 3.50 -8.72
N PHE A 74 -12.23 3.90 -9.95
CA PHE A 74 -11.21 4.47 -10.84
C PHE A 74 -10.58 5.73 -10.27
N PHE A 75 -11.41 6.64 -9.74
CA PHE A 75 -10.96 7.87 -9.12
C PHE A 75 -10.07 7.59 -7.89
N SER A 76 -10.41 6.60 -7.07
CA SER A 76 -9.57 6.17 -5.95
C SER A 76 -8.22 5.66 -6.43
N ILE A 77 -8.19 4.76 -7.42
CA ILE A 77 -6.93 4.22 -7.95
C ILE A 77 -6.06 5.34 -8.54
N ILE A 78 -6.65 6.24 -9.31
CA ILE A 78 -5.94 7.39 -9.89
C ILE A 78 -5.41 8.30 -8.78
N GLY A 79 -6.24 8.60 -7.77
CA GLY A 79 -5.86 9.42 -6.62
C GLY A 79 -4.71 8.82 -5.82
N ASP A 80 -4.73 7.51 -5.60
CA ASP A 80 -3.66 6.80 -4.89
C ASP A 80 -2.36 6.79 -5.71
N ASN A 81 -2.43 6.58 -7.03
CA ASN A 81 -1.27 6.68 -7.91
C ASN A 81 -0.69 8.11 -7.95
N PHE A 82 -1.54 9.13 -7.96
CA PHE A 82 -1.10 10.53 -7.89
C PHE A 82 -0.42 10.85 -6.55
N ARG A 83 -0.98 10.37 -5.44
CA ARG A 83 -0.36 10.50 -4.11
C ARG A 83 1.01 9.82 -4.08
N LEU A 84 1.10 8.58 -4.58
CA LEU A 84 2.34 7.83 -4.66
C LEU A 84 3.38 8.56 -5.51
N ALA A 85 3.01 9.05 -6.70
CA ALA A 85 3.91 9.81 -7.57
C ALA A 85 4.42 11.08 -6.88
N ARG A 86 3.53 11.80 -6.18
CA ARG A 86 3.89 13.01 -5.43
C ARG A 86 4.82 12.72 -4.25
N GLU A 87 4.62 11.63 -3.55
CA GLU A 87 5.51 11.19 -2.46
C GLU A 87 6.91 10.85 -2.99
N ASN A 88 7.01 10.11 -4.10
CA ASN A 88 8.28 9.81 -4.76
C ASN A 88 9.03 11.07 -5.24
N ILE A 89 8.31 12.04 -5.79
CA ILE A 89 8.88 13.34 -6.18
C ILE A 89 9.36 14.11 -4.95
N LYS A 90 8.60 14.11 -3.84
CA LYS A 90 8.97 14.81 -2.61
C LYS A 90 10.22 14.19 -1.95
N ASP A 91 10.30 12.87 -1.96
CA ASP A 91 11.45 12.13 -1.43
C ASP A 91 12.72 12.38 -2.27
N THR A 92 12.59 12.28 -3.60
CA THR A 92 13.68 12.61 -4.54
C THR A 92 14.16 14.05 -4.36
N ASN A 93 13.24 15.02 -4.25
CA ASN A 93 13.61 16.42 -4.03
C ASN A 93 14.30 16.63 -2.68
N ARG A 94 13.82 16.02 -1.59
CA ARG A 94 14.44 16.12 -0.26
C ARG A 94 15.89 15.62 -0.29
N HIS A 95 16.12 14.46 -0.89
CA HIS A 95 17.46 13.93 -1.09
C HIS A 95 18.30 14.86 -1.99
N LEU A 96 17.76 15.32 -3.12
CA LEU A 96 18.46 16.22 -4.04
C LEU A 96 18.87 17.56 -3.40
N TYR A 97 18.01 18.19 -2.59
CA TYR A 97 18.33 19.43 -1.87
C TYR A 97 19.46 19.22 -0.86
N SER A 98 19.47 18.09 -0.14
CA SER A 98 20.55 17.79 0.81
C SER A 98 21.90 17.64 0.10
N TYR A 99 21.95 16.99 -1.07
CA TYR A 99 23.19 16.84 -1.83
C TYR A 99 23.65 18.16 -2.48
N ALA A 100 22.71 18.93 -3.04
CA ALA A 100 23.02 20.24 -3.63
C ALA A 100 23.54 21.24 -2.58
N LEU A 101 22.89 21.32 -1.42
CA LEU A 101 23.34 22.16 -0.31
C LEU A 101 24.66 21.68 0.29
N GLN A 102 24.84 20.36 0.45
CA GLN A 102 26.10 19.81 0.94
C GLN A 102 27.27 20.19 0.04
N THR A 103 27.09 20.14 -1.28
CA THR A 103 28.11 20.54 -2.26
C THR A 103 28.38 22.05 -2.20
N PHE A 104 27.32 22.86 -2.05
CA PHE A 104 27.42 24.32 -1.93
C PHE A 104 28.14 24.77 -0.64
N ILE A 105 27.87 24.11 0.48
CA ILE A 105 28.53 24.39 1.77
C ILE A 105 30.00 23.95 1.75
N GLN A 106 30.31 22.81 1.12
CA GLN A 106 31.69 22.38 0.93
C GLN A 106 32.48 23.34 0.03
N TRP A 107 31.84 23.88 -1.01
CA TRP A 107 32.48 24.80 -1.94
C TRP A 107 32.68 26.22 -1.35
N THR A 108 31.83 26.65 -0.42
CA THR A 108 31.90 27.99 0.18
C THR A 108 32.97 28.13 1.27
N GLY A 109 33.79 27.10 1.53
CA GLY A 109 35.00 27.20 2.36
C GLY A 109 34.74 27.52 3.84
N LEU A 110 33.48 27.55 4.27
CA LEU A 110 33.07 27.75 5.66
C LEU A 110 33.27 26.46 6.45
N LYS A 111 34.52 26.23 6.88
CA LYS A 111 34.81 25.26 7.93
C LYS A 111 34.35 25.82 9.28
N LYS A 112 33.09 25.57 9.67
CA LYS A 112 32.70 25.38 11.08
C LYS A 112 31.33 24.68 11.21
N THR A 113 31.41 23.36 11.30
CA THR A 113 30.68 22.45 12.22
C THR A 113 29.39 22.99 12.85
N ASN A 114 28.26 22.38 12.50
CA ASN A 114 27.35 21.84 13.53
C ASN A 114 27.24 20.31 13.42
N ASP A 115 28.39 19.71 13.08
CA ASP A 115 28.65 18.28 13.04
C ASP A 115 28.89 17.72 14.46
N GLU A 116 29.14 18.55 15.47
CA GLU A 116 29.28 18.09 16.86
C GLU A 116 27.97 17.51 17.41
N ASP A 117 26.79 18.11 17.16
CA ASP A 117 25.53 17.56 17.69
C ASP A 117 25.12 16.24 17.00
N VAL A 118 25.43 16.08 15.71
CA VAL A 118 25.06 14.88 14.92
C VAL A 118 26.05 13.75 15.12
N TYR A 119 27.35 14.03 15.24
CA TYR A 119 28.35 13.01 15.58
C TYR A 119 28.28 12.61 17.05
N VAL A 120 28.08 13.54 17.99
CA VAL A 120 27.93 13.22 19.43
C VAL A 120 26.69 12.36 19.68
N GLN A 121 25.54 12.64 19.04
CA GLN A 121 24.34 11.81 19.20
C GLN A 121 24.47 10.43 18.53
N LYS A 122 25.20 10.32 17.42
CA LYS A 122 25.47 9.03 16.76
C LYS A 122 26.49 8.19 17.53
N ASP A 123 27.50 8.83 18.12
CA ASP A 123 28.53 8.21 18.94
C ASP A 123 27.97 7.76 20.30
N GLU A 124 27.07 8.54 20.92
CA GLU A 124 26.35 8.13 22.14
C GLU A 124 25.50 6.86 21.92
N ARG A 125 24.79 6.75 20.77
CA ARG A 125 24.06 5.52 20.43
C ARG A 125 25.00 4.34 20.23
N MET A 126 26.09 4.48 19.47
CA MET A 126 27.06 3.38 19.29
C MET A 126 27.69 2.97 20.63
N ARG A 127 28.06 3.92 21.48
CA ARG A 127 28.68 3.64 22.77
C ARG A 127 27.72 2.93 23.72
N SER A 128 26.41 3.21 23.67
CA SER A 128 25.39 2.46 24.41
C SER A 128 25.23 1.03 23.89
N GLU A 129 25.33 0.82 22.58
CA GLU A 129 25.21 -0.49 21.95
C GLU A 129 26.40 -1.41 22.26
N TYR A 130 27.63 -0.86 22.37
CA TYR A 130 28.83 -1.59 22.79
C TYR A 130 29.01 -1.70 24.32
N ARG A 131 28.41 -0.80 25.11
CA ARG A 131 28.44 -0.88 26.58
C ARG A 131 27.73 -2.13 27.10
N ASN A 132 26.58 -2.48 26.52
CA ASN A 132 25.81 -3.67 26.90
C ASN A 132 26.60 -5.00 26.85
N PRO A 133 27.31 -5.34 25.75
CA PRO A 133 28.08 -6.59 25.68
C PRO A 133 29.34 -6.60 26.57
N ILE A 134 29.94 -5.45 26.89
CA ILE A 134 31.13 -5.38 27.78
C ILE A 134 30.73 -5.43 29.26
N GLU A 135 29.64 -4.79 29.67
CA GLU A 135 29.10 -4.90 31.04
C GLU A 135 28.55 -6.31 31.33
N GLN A 136 28.04 -7.01 30.31
CA GLN A 136 27.53 -8.38 30.44
C GLN A 136 28.63 -9.46 30.36
N PHE A 137 29.88 -9.08 30.06
CA PHE A 137 31.00 -10.00 29.98
C PHE A 137 31.32 -10.73 31.30
N PRO A 138 31.45 -10.06 32.46
CA PRO A 138 31.64 -10.75 33.74
C PRO A 138 30.50 -11.72 34.05
N GLU A 139 29.26 -11.33 33.75
CA GLU A 139 28.08 -12.17 33.98
C GLU A 139 28.09 -13.44 33.11
N LYS A 140 28.55 -13.35 31.85
CA LYS A 140 28.74 -14.53 30.98
C LYS A 140 29.87 -15.43 31.45
N VAL A 141 30.95 -14.88 32.00
CA VAL A 141 32.03 -15.66 32.61
C VAL A 141 31.51 -16.39 33.86
N ASP A 142 30.74 -15.72 34.71
CA ASP A 142 30.11 -16.33 35.89
C ASP A 142 29.10 -17.44 35.51
N GLN A 143 28.32 -17.25 34.44
CA GLN A 143 27.44 -18.29 33.89
C GLN A 143 28.23 -19.51 33.42
N LEU A 144 29.37 -19.32 32.75
CA LEU A 144 30.23 -20.43 32.32
C LEU A 144 30.88 -21.15 33.51
N LEU A 145 31.35 -20.41 34.52
CA LEU A 145 31.91 -21.00 35.74
C LEU A 145 30.86 -21.80 36.52
N ASN A 146 29.64 -21.28 36.63
CA ASN A 146 28.52 -21.99 37.25
C ASN A 146 28.10 -23.23 36.45
N ALA A 147 28.07 -23.15 35.12
CA ALA A 147 27.81 -24.29 34.26
C ALA A 147 28.89 -25.38 34.45
N LEU A 148 30.18 -25.00 34.45
CA LEU A 148 31.29 -25.92 34.73
C LEU A 148 31.21 -26.56 36.11
N ASN A 149 30.91 -25.76 37.14
CA ASN A 149 30.75 -26.28 38.50
C ASN A 149 29.56 -27.25 38.59
N SER A 150 28.45 -26.94 37.92
CA SER A 150 27.29 -27.84 37.87
C SER A 150 27.63 -29.18 37.21
N ILE A 151 28.44 -29.18 36.15
CA ILE A 151 28.90 -30.40 35.47
C ILE A 151 29.85 -31.20 36.36
N TYR A 152 30.78 -30.54 37.06
CA TYR A 152 31.68 -31.19 38.01
C TYR A 152 30.94 -31.84 39.18
N VAL A 153 29.99 -31.12 39.79
CA VAL A 153 29.14 -31.63 40.87
C VAL A 153 28.27 -32.79 40.39
N ASN A 154 27.75 -32.74 39.16
CA ASN A 154 26.94 -33.81 38.61
C ASN A 154 27.78 -35.06 38.29
N GLN A 155 28.99 -34.90 37.74
CA GLN A 155 29.93 -36.03 37.59
C GLN A 155 30.32 -36.67 38.93
N SER A 156 30.46 -35.88 39.99
CA SER A 156 30.73 -36.40 41.33
C SER A 156 29.57 -37.24 41.87
N LYS A 157 28.32 -36.80 41.64
CA LYS A 157 27.11 -37.57 41.98
C LYS A 157 26.97 -38.86 41.19
N ASP A 158 27.30 -38.88 39.90
CA ASP A 158 27.26 -40.11 39.09
C ASP A 158 28.31 -41.13 39.54
N LYS A 159 29.51 -40.69 39.93
CA LYS A 159 30.52 -41.59 40.50
C LYS A 159 30.14 -42.15 41.87
N LEU A 160 29.33 -41.43 42.65
CA LEU A 160 28.78 -41.92 43.92
C LEU A 160 27.64 -42.91 43.73
N LYS A 161 26.79 -42.75 42.70
CA LYS A 161 25.73 -43.74 42.38
C LYS A 161 26.27 -45.05 41.83
N LEU A 162 27.37 -45.01 41.05
CA LEU A 162 28.04 -46.21 40.51
C LEU A 162 28.84 -47.02 41.55
N LYS A 163 28.99 -46.51 42.78
CA LYS A 163 29.69 -47.20 43.88
C LYS A 163 28.73 -47.87 44.89
N THR A 164 27.43 -47.77 44.65
CA THR A 164 26.35 -48.35 45.47
C THR A 164 25.52 -49.41 44.73
N LEU A 165 26.02 -49.92 43.60
CA LEU A 165 25.57 -51.14 42.94
C LEU A 165 26.70 -52.17 42.94
#